data_AF-A0A1V2MBC4-F1
#
_entry.id   AF-A0A1V2MBC4-F1
#
_cell.length_a   1.000
_cell.length_b   1.000
_cell.length_c   1.000
_cell.angle_alpha   90.00
_cell.angle_beta   90.00
_cell.angle_gamma   90.00
#
_symmetry.space_group_name_H-M   'P 1'
#
loop_
_entity.id
_entity.type
_entity.pdbx_description
1 polymer ?
#
loop_
_entity_poly.entity_id
_entity_poly.type
_entity_poly.pdbx_seq_one_letter_code
_entity_poly.pdbx_strand_id
1 'polypeptide(L)'
;MERHYKPNEFAKLLNVSVLTLQRWDRLGKLKAFRTPTDRRYYTHNQYLEYTGLKTDIKKRKGKTVIYARVSKTSQKYDLNNQIKFLQDYMNTKGLIVDEIVEDYGSNLNYNRQKWNKLLDECILGEVETIVISHKDRFVRFGYDCFERLLFKFGVNIIVVNNEKVSL
;
A
#
# COMPACT_ATOMS: atom_id res chain seq x y z
N MET A 1 -13.89 8.07 0.71
CA MET A 1 -15.10 8.52 1.46
C MET A 1 -14.85 8.25 2.93
N GLU A 2 -15.01 9.24 3.80
CA GLU A 2 -14.78 9.09 5.24
C GLU A 2 -15.99 8.41 5.89
N ARG A 3 -15.75 7.31 6.63
CA ARG A 3 -16.82 6.57 7.30
C ARG A 3 -17.16 7.23 8.64
N HIS A 4 -18.43 7.57 8.82
CA HIS A 4 -18.96 8.15 10.05
C HIS A 4 -19.68 7.07 10.87
N TYR A 5 -19.54 7.16 12.19
CA TYR A 5 -20.10 6.22 13.16
C TYR A 5 -20.97 6.94 14.17
N LYS A 6 -22.10 6.31 14.52
CA LYS A 6 -22.88 6.70 15.69
C LYS A 6 -22.13 6.33 16.97
N PRO A 7 -22.41 6.98 18.12
CA PRO A 7 -21.73 6.68 19.38
C PRO A 7 -21.79 5.21 19.80
N ASN A 8 -22.91 4.52 19.53
CA ASN A 8 -23.06 3.09 19.81
C ASN A 8 -22.14 2.22 18.94
N GLU A 9 -22.05 2.52 17.65
CA GLU A 9 -21.19 1.79 16.71
C GLU A 9 -19.71 2.00 17.04
N PHE A 10 -19.33 3.23 17.34
CA PHE A 10 -17.95 3.57 17.69
C PHE A 10 -17.52 3.01 19.05
N ALA A 11 -18.42 2.98 20.03
CA ALA A 11 -18.19 2.35 21.32
C ALA A 11 -17.92 0.83 21.17
N LYS A 12 -18.67 0.15 20.29
CA LYS A 12 -18.42 -1.25 19.93
C LYS A 12 -17.04 -1.45 19.29
N LEU A 13 -16.64 -0.55 18.37
CA LEU A 13 -15.31 -0.62 17.73
C LEU A 13 -14.16 -0.50 18.74
N LEU A 14 -14.30 0.37 19.74
CA LEU A 14 -13.30 0.57 20.79
C LEU A 14 -13.44 -0.40 21.97
N ASN A 15 -14.41 -1.32 21.93
CA ASN A 15 -14.75 -2.23 23.02
C ASN A 15 -14.99 -1.51 24.36
N VAL A 16 -15.72 -0.40 24.34
CA VAL A 16 -16.09 0.39 25.53
C VAL A 16 -17.59 0.67 25.58
N SER A 17 -18.08 1.14 26.73
CA SER A 17 -19.47 1.60 26.85
C SER A 17 -19.67 2.96 26.18
N VAL A 18 -20.90 3.23 25.71
CA VAL A 18 -21.28 4.56 25.19
C VAL A 18 -21.11 5.66 26.25
N LEU A 19 -21.35 5.33 27.52
CA LEU A 19 -21.12 6.25 28.65
C LEU A 19 -19.64 6.63 28.79
N THR A 20 -18.74 5.66 28.62
CA THR A 20 -17.28 5.90 28.61
C THR A 20 -16.91 6.85 27.49
N LEU A 21 -17.46 6.64 26.29
CA LEU A 21 -17.21 7.48 25.13
C LEU A 21 -17.72 8.93 25.34
N GLN A 22 -18.90 9.10 25.93
CA GLN A 22 -19.44 10.42 26.30
C GLN A 22 -18.65 11.12 27.42
N ARG A 23 -18.08 10.35 28.36
CA ARG A 23 -17.15 10.90 29.36
C ARG A 23 -15.88 11.40 28.70
N TRP A 24 -15.32 10.66 27.73
CA TRP A 24 -14.12 11.09 27.00
C TRP A 24 -14.34 12.34 26.15
N ASP A 25 -15.53 12.52 25.56
CA ASP A 25 -15.92 13.75 24.87
C ASP A 25 -15.92 14.95 25.83
N ARG A 26 -16.51 14.80 27.02
CA ARG A 26 -16.53 15.87 28.05
C ARG A 26 -15.15 16.21 28.60
N LEU A 27 -14.30 15.20 28.78
CA LEU A 27 -12.93 15.36 29.29
C LEU A 27 -11.93 15.79 28.20
N GLY A 28 -12.36 15.87 26.94
CA GLY A 28 -11.48 16.20 25.81
C GLY A 28 -10.52 15.09 25.39
N LYS A 29 -10.58 13.89 25.99
CA LYS A 29 -9.72 12.74 25.65
C LYS A 29 -9.99 12.19 24.25
N LEU A 30 -11.26 12.16 23.84
CA LEU A 30 -11.69 11.78 22.49
C LEU A 30 -12.94 12.59 22.15
N LYS A 31 -12.73 13.73 21.49
CA LYS A 31 -13.79 14.71 21.22
C LYS A 31 -14.71 14.23 20.09
N ALA A 32 -16.01 14.25 20.31
CA ALA A 32 -16.98 13.90 19.28
C ALA A 32 -17.13 15.03 18.27
N PHE A 33 -17.31 14.69 16.99
CA PHE A 33 -17.84 15.65 16.03
C PHE A 33 -19.34 15.80 16.21
N ARG A 34 -19.89 16.92 15.76
CA ARG A 34 -21.32 17.24 15.90
C ARG A 34 -21.92 17.65 14.58
N THR A 35 -23.12 17.16 14.31
CA THR A 35 -23.92 17.63 13.17
C THR A 35 -24.44 19.04 13.45
N PRO A 36 -25.00 19.74 12.45
CA PRO A 36 -25.71 21.01 12.68
C PRO A 36 -26.85 20.89 13.72
N THR A 37 -27.36 19.68 13.93
CA THR A 37 -28.37 19.33 14.94
C THR A 37 -27.78 18.88 16.29
N ASP A 38 -26.49 19.17 16.54
CA ASP A 38 -25.73 18.84 17.76
C ASP A 38 -25.63 17.33 18.08
N ARG A 39 -25.87 16.45 17.10
CA ARG A 39 -25.75 15.00 17.29
C ARG A 39 -24.29 14.57 17.19
N ARG A 40 -23.84 13.79 18.16
CA ARG A 40 -22.48 13.23 18.20
C ARG A 40 -22.27 12.19 17.11
N TYR A 41 -21.16 12.28 16.41
CA TYR A 41 -20.63 11.25 15.53
C TYR A 41 -19.10 11.19 15.62
N TYR A 42 -18.54 10.06 15.20
CA TYR A 42 -17.10 9.82 15.18
C TYR A 42 -16.67 9.39 13.79
N THR A 43 -15.41 9.65 13.43
CA THR A 43 -14.85 9.22 12.14
C THR A 43 -13.93 8.02 12.31
N HIS A 44 -13.76 7.24 11.25
CA HIS A 44 -12.78 6.16 11.26
C HIS A 44 -11.35 6.67 11.55
N ASN A 45 -11.03 7.89 11.11
CA ASN A 45 -9.75 8.53 11.42
C ASN A 45 -9.51 8.72 12.92
N GLN A 46 -10.54 9.06 13.70
CA GLN A 46 -10.43 9.19 15.16
C GLN A 46 -10.17 7.84 15.83
N TYR A 47 -10.75 6.76 15.31
CA TYR A 47 -10.46 5.41 15.78
C TYR A 47 -8.98 5.07 15.57
N LEU A 48 -8.45 5.32 14.37
CA LEU A 48 -7.05 5.09 14.05
C LEU A 48 -6.10 5.95 14.92
N GLU A 49 -6.45 7.21 15.18
CA GLU A 49 -5.67 8.07 16.09
C GLU A 49 -5.62 7.51 17.50
N TYR A 50 -6.79 7.17 18.05
CA TYR A 50 -6.92 6.74 19.43
C TYR A 50 -6.25 5.38 19.68
N THR A 51 -6.33 4.47 18.70
CA THR A 51 -5.68 3.15 18.78
C THR A 51 -4.18 3.19 18.50
N GLY A 52 -3.61 4.36 18.16
CA GLY A 52 -2.21 4.50 17.75
C GLY A 52 -1.92 4.05 16.32
N LEU A 53 -2.90 3.46 15.63
CA LEU A 53 -2.77 2.96 14.26
C LEU A 53 -2.50 4.09 13.24
N LYS A 54 -2.99 5.31 13.46
CA LYS A 54 -2.73 6.43 12.53
C LYS A 54 -1.27 6.87 12.54
N THR A 55 -0.61 6.78 13.69
CA THR A 55 0.83 7.05 13.81
C THR A 55 1.68 5.97 13.19
N ASP A 56 1.26 4.69 13.26
CA ASP A 56 1.94 3.60 12.55
C ASP A 56 1.77 3.71 11.04
N ILE A 57 0.56 4.05 10.55
CA ILE A 57 0.26 4.22 9.12
C ILE A 57 1.01 5.44 8.52
N LYS A 58 1.28 6.49 9.30
CA LYS A 58 2.03 7.67 8.83
C LYS A 58 3.54 7.63 9.09
N LYS A 59 4.03 6.82 10.04
CA LYS A 59 5.48 6.70 10.34
C LYS A 59 6.15 5.50 9.69
N ARG A 60 5.41 4.44 9.33
CA ARG A 60 5.96 3.43 8.44
C ARG A 60 5.92 4.03 7.03
N LYS A 61 7.02 4.68 6.64
CA LYS A 61 7.33 4.76 5.20
C LYS A 61 7.33 3.32 4.73
N GLY A 62 6.33 2.94 3.94
CA GLY A 62 6.27 1.57 3.45
C GLY A 62 7.50 1.34 2.59
N LYS A 63 7.91 0.08 2.47
CA LYS A 63 9.07 -0.28 1.68
C LYS A 63 8.89 0.19 0.24
N THR A 64 9.99 0.63 -0.36
CA THR A 64 10.12 0.78 -1.81
C THR A 64 10.73 -0.49 -2.36
N VAL A 65 9.97 -1.22 -3.18
CA VAL A 65 10.33 -2.53 -3.68
C VAL A 65 10.54 -2.49 -5.18
N ILE A 66 11.68 -2.96 -5.67
CA ILE A 66 11.88 -3.27 -7.09
C ILE A 66 11.31 -4.65 -7.38
N TYR A 67 10.43 -4.77 -8.36
CA TYR A 67 9.96 -6.05 -8.88
C TYR A 67 10.49 -6.30 -10.29
N ALA A 68 11.31 -7.33 -10.44
CA ALA A 68 11.93 -7.72 -11.70
C ALA A 68 11.61 -9.18 -12.05
N ARG A 69 11.41 -9.46 -13.34
CA ARG A 69 11.00 -10.79 -13.81
C ARG A 69 11.52 -11.12 -15.20
N VAL A 70 12.02 -12.33 -15.35
CA VAL A 70 12.35 -12.95 -16.65
C VAL A 70 11.60 -14.26 -16.85
N SER A 71 11.46 -14.68 -18.10
CA SER A 71 10.65 -15.87 -18.43
C SER A 71 11.40 -17.18 -18.14
N LYS A 72 12.72 -17.17 -18.29
CA LYS A 72 13.58 -18.35 -18.09
C LYS A 72 14.73 -18.01 -17.16
N THR A 73 15.18 -18.98 -16.37
CA THR A 73 16.37 -18.86 -15.50
C THR A 73 17.65 -18.61 -16.31
N SER A 74 17.69 -19.08 -17.57
CA SER A 74 18.80 -18.78 -18.50
C SER A 74 18.96 -17.29 -18.81
N GLN A 75 17.95 -16.46 -18.55
CA GLN A 75 17.96 -15.01 -18.77
C GLN A 75 18.38 -14.22 -17.51
N LYS A 76 19.13 -14.85 -16.60
CA LYS A 76 19.60 -14.22 -15.36
C LYS A 76 20.40 -12.94 -15.60
N TYR A 77 21.18 -12.89 -16.69
CA TYR A 77 21.91 -11.69 -17.08
C TYR A 77 20.96 -10.52 -17.40
N ASP A 78 19.90 -10.78 -18.17
CA ASP A 78 18.88 -9.78 -18.50
C ASP A 78 18.15 -9.29 -17.24
N LEU A 79 17.86 -10.19 -16.30
CA LEU A 79 17.25 -9.85 -15.01
C LEU A 79 18.14 -8.91 -14.21
N ASN A 80 19.44 -9.20 -14.12
CA ASN A 80 20.39 -8.35 -13.40
C ASN A 80 20.51 -6.96 -14.05
N ASN A 81 20.52 -6.88 -15.37
CA ASN A 81 20.53 -5.61 -16.10
C ASN A 81 19.25 -4.82 -15.84
N GLN A 82 18.09 -5.50 -15.80
CA GLN A 82 16.82 -4.88 -15.45
C GLN A 82 16.84 -4.29 -14.03
N ILE A 83 17.32 -5.06 -13.05
CA ILE A 83 17.42 -4.61 -11.65
C ILE A 83 18.36 -3.41 -11.56
N LYS A 84 19.55 -3.49 -12.17
CA LYS A 84 20.54 -2.41 -12.14
C LYS A 84 19.97 -1.13 -12.75
N PHE A 85 19.30 -1.21 -13.90
CA PHE A 85 18.64 -0.07 -14.52
C PHE A 85 17.60 0.59 -13.60
N LEU A 86 16.78 -0.22 -12.91
CA LEU A 86 15.80 0.29 -11.96
C LEU A 86 16.47 0.93 -10.73
N GLN A 87 17.54 0.33 -10.20
CA GLN A 87 18.33 0.90 -9.11
C GLN A 87 18.94 2.25 -9.50
N ASP A 88 19.57 2.33 -10.67
CA ASP A 88 20.20 3.56 -11.16
C ASP A 88 19.15 4.69 -11.35
N TYR A 89 17.97 4.34 -11.86
CA TYR A 89 16.84 5.28 -11.95
C TYR A 89 16.40 5.79 -10.58
N MET A 90 16.25 4.90 -9.60
CA MET A 90 15.83 5.26 -8.24
C MET A 90 16.88 6.13 -7.53
N ASN A 91 18.16 5.77 -7.66
CA ASN A 91 19.29 6.56 -7.15
C ASN A 91 19.30 7.98 -7.75
N THR A 92 19.06 8.10 -9.05
CA THR A 92 18.99 9.40 -9.74
C THR A 92 17.83 10.27 -9.23
N LYS A 93 16.71 9.65 -8.81
CA LYS A 93 15.56 10.33 -8.21
C LYS A 93 15.71 10.60 -6.71
N GLY A 94 16.81 10.16 -6.09
CA GLY A 94 17.03 10.27 -4.65
C GLY A 94 16.11 9.38 -3.82
N LEU A 95 15.59 8.30 -4.41
CA LEU A 95 14.72 7.34 -3.75
C LEU A 95 15.52 6.11 -3.32
N ILE A 96 15.31 5.67 -2.07
CA ILE A 96 15.98 4.49 -1.51
C ILE A 96 15.15 3.25 -1.86
N VAL A 97 15.82 2.18 -2.27
CA VAL A 97 15.20 0.87 -2.50
C VAL A 97 15.45 0.00 -1.27
N ASP A 98 14.39 -0.50 -0.65
CA ASP A 98 14.46 -1.32 0.55
C ASP A 98 14.56 -2.81 0.22
N GLU A 99 13.91 -3.25 -0.85
CA GLU A 99 13.83 -4.66 -1.22
C GLU A 99 13.81 -4.86 -2.74
N ILE A 100 14.38 -5.99 -3.20
CA ILE A 100 14.36 -6.41 -4.59
C ILE A 100 13.75 -7.80 -4.67
N VAL A 101 12.66 -7.90 -5.43
CA VAL A 101 11.91 -9.14 -5.64
C VAL A 101 12.14 -9.62 -7.06
N GLU A 102 12.73 -10.81 -7.16
CA GLU A 102 13.09 -11.47 -8.41
C GLU A 102 12.22 -12.69 -8.68
N ASP A 103 11.55 -12.74 -9.84
CA ASP A 103 10.79 -13.90 -10.28
C ASP A 103 11.27 -14.47 -11.62
N TYR A 104 11.13 -15.79 -11.74
CA TYR A 104 11.38 -16.56 -12.96
C TYR A 104 10.10 -17.27 -13.36
N GLY A 105 9.68 -17.11 -14.62
CA GLY A 105 8.55 -17.85 -15.17
C GLY A 105 7.63 -17.01 -16.06
N SER A 106 6.59 -17.67 -16.58
CA SER A 106 5.64 -17.07 -17.52
C SER A 106 4.78 -15.97 -16.87
N ASN A 107 4.50 -14.91 -17.63
CA ASN A 107 3.57 -13.84 -17.29
C ASN A 107 2.12 -14.29 -17.10
N LEU A 108 1.78 -15.50 -17.56
CA LEU A 108 0.45 -16.09 -17.38
C LEU A 108 0.31 -16.84 -16.05
N ASN A 109 1.42 -17.08 -15.34
CA ASN A 109 1.38 -17.73 -14.04
C ASN A 109 1.15 -16.68 -12.94
N TYR A 110 -0.07 -16.66 -12.39
CA TYR A 110 -0.39 -15.81 -11.24
C TYR A 110 -0.08 -16.49 -9.89
N ASN A 111 0.25 -17.78 -9.86
CA ASN A 111 0.64 -18.48 -8.63
C ASN A 111 2.16 -18.38 -8.39
N ARG A 112 2.69 -17.17 -8.44
CA ARG A 112 4.10 -16.86 -8.21
C ARG A 112 4.30 -16.56 -6.73
N GLN A 113 5.06 -17.40 -6.03
CA GLN A 113 5.20 -17.32 -4.58
C GLN A 113 5.68 -15.94 -4.10
N LYS A 114 6.73 -15.37 -4.73
CA LYS A 114 7.29 -14.07 -4.33
C LYS A 114 6.39 -12.91 -4.72
N TRP A 115 5.78 -12.93 -5.90
CA TRP A 115 4.81 -11.92 -6.31
C TRP A 115 3.56 -11.92 -5.43
N ASN A 116 3.03 -13.09 -5.07
CA ASN A 116 1.90 -13.19 -4.13
C ASN A 116 2.27 -12.65 -2.75
N LYS A 117 3.47 -12.98 -2.24
CA LYS A 117 3.98 -12.40 -0.99
C LYS A 117 4.07 -10.87 -1.08
N LEU A 118 4.57 -10.33 -2.19
CA LEU A 118 4.62 -8.89 -2.42
C LEU A 118 3.21 -8.26 -2.38
N LEU A 119 2.21 -8.90 -2.96
CA LEU A 119 0.82 -8.43 -2.89
C LEU A 119 0.27 -8.48 -1.45
N ASP A 120 0.56 -9.53 -0.70
CA ASP A 120 0.14 -9.65 0.70
C ASP A 120 0.76 -8.50 1.53
N GLU A 121 2.05 -8.21 1.34
CA GLU A 121 2.75 -7.09 1.99
C GLU A 121 2.15 -5.73 1.60
N CYS A 122 1.71 -5.56 0.36
CA CYS A 122 0.97 -4.36 -0.08
C CYS A 122 -0.37 -4.21 0.64
N ILE A 123 -1.13 -5.31 0.78
CA ILE A 123 -2.43 -5.31 1.46
C ILE A 123 -2.26 -5.04 2.96
N LEU A 124 -1.17 -5.52 3.56
CA LEU A 124 -0.80 -5.27 4.96
C LEU A 124 -0.27 -3.84 5.19
N GLY A 125 -0.02 -3.06 4.14
CA GLY A 125 0.52 -1.70 4.23
C GLY A 125 2.01 -1.66 4.56
N GLU A 126 2.75 -2.74 4.31
CA GLU A 126 4.20 -2.82 4.52
C GLU A 126 4.98 -2.24 3.33
N VAL A 127 4.37 -2.23 2.14
CA VAL A 127 4.94 -1.69 0.90
C VAL A 127 4.22 -0.41 0.53
N GLU A 128 4.95 0.64 0.19
CA GLU A 128 4.40 1.92 -0.27
C GLU A 128 4.59 2.12 -1.76
N THR A 129 5.70 1.62 -2.31
CA THR A 129 6.04 1.81 -3.72
C THR A 129 6.56 0.53 -4.33
N ILE A 130 6.01 0.16 -5.49
CA ILE A 130 6.54 -0.90 -6.35
C ILE A 130 7.14 -0.26 -7.59
N VAL A 131 8.36 -0.62 -7.94
CA VAL A 131 9.06 -0.14 -9.12
C VAL A 131 9.23 -1.28 -10.11
N ILE A 132 8.76 -1.09 -11.34
CA ILE A 132 8.85 -2.06 -12.43
C ILE A 132 9.37 -1.39 -13.69
N SER A 133 10.01 -2.16 -14.59
CA SER A 133 10.46 -1.62 -15.88
C SER A 133 9.36 -1.56 -16.94
N HIS A 134 8.36 -2.46 -16.86
CA HIS A 134 7.27 -2.50 -17.82
C HIS A 134 6.03 -3.15 -17.21
N LYS A 135 4.83 -2.73 -17.62
CA LYS A 135 3.54 -3.23 -17.10
C LYS A 135 3.43 -4.76 -17.19
N ASP A 136 3.84 -5.31 -18.34
CA ASP A 136 3.83 -6.75 -18.62
C ASP A 136 4.79 -7.56 -17.72
N ARG A 137 5.75 -6.93 -17.05
CA ARG A 137 6.60 -7.62 -16.05
C ARG A 137 5.83 -7.90 -14.78
N PHE A 138 4.90 -7.03 -14.42
CA PHE A 138 4.05 -7.16 -13.25
C PHE A 138 2.92 -8.15 -13.50
N VAL A 139 2.08 -7.89 -14.51
CA VAL A 139 0.97 -8.75 -14.95
C VAL A 139 0.76 -8.64 -16.46
N ARG A 140 0.40 -9.75 -17.14
CA ARG A 140 0.15 -9.73 -18.59
C ARG A 140 -1.12 -8.96 -18.97
N PHE A 141 -2.16 -9.15 -18.17
CA PHE A 141 -3.49 -8.59 -18.39
C PHE A 141 -4.04 -8.01 -17.09
N GLY A 142 -4.87 -6.98 -17.21
CA GLY A 142 -5.51 -6.36 -16.06
C GLY A 142 -4.57 -5.51 -15.20
N TYR A 143 -3.46 -5.01 -15.74
CA TYR A 143 -2.54 -4.11 -15.03
C TYR A 143 -3.30 -2.95 -14.37
N ASP A 144 -4.19 -2.28 -15.10
CA ASP A 144 -4.94 -1.14 -14.58
C ASP A 144 -5.87 -1.54 -13.42
N CYS A 145 -6.33 -2.79 -13.37
CA CYS A 145 -7.10 -3.31 -12.24
C CYS A 145 -6.22 -3.44 -10.98
N PHE A 146 -5.04 -4.04 -11.14
CA PHE A 146 -4.07 -4.18 -10.03
C PHE A 146 -3.55 -2.83 -9.56
N GLU A 147 -3.22 -1.91 -10.47
CA GLU A 147 -2.80 -0.56 -10.14
C GLU A 147 -3.87 0.17 -9.32
N ARG A 148 -5.13 0.15 -9.76
CA ARG A 148 -6.25 0.74 -9.01
C ARG A 148 -6.50 0.06 -7.67
N LEU A 149 -6.32 -1.26 -7.59
CA LEU A 149 -6.49 -2.01 -6.35
C LEU A 149 -5.41 -1.62 -5.35
N LEU A 150 -4.14 -1.66 -5.75
CA LEU A 150 -2.99 -1.36 -4.93
C LEU A 150 -2.98 0.12 -4.50
N PHE A 151 -3.41 1.03 -5.37
CA PHE A 151 -3.58 2.43 -5.02
C PHE A 151 -4.58 2.65 -3.86
N LYS A 152 -5.64 1.84 -3.76
CA LYS A 152 -6.58 1.90 -2.63
C LYS A 152 -5.95 1.46 -1.31
N PHE A 153 -4.91 0.63 -1.36
CA PHE A 153 -4.10 0.23 -0.21
C PHE A 153 -2.94 1.20 0.06
N GLY A 154 -2.83 2.31 -0.68
CA GLY A 154 -1.77 3.30 -0.51
C GLY A 154 -0.48 2.94 -1.23
N VAL A 155 -0.50 1.95 -2.12
CA VAL A 155 0.68 1.51 -2.88
C VAL A 155 0.72 2.16 -4.26
N ASN A 156 1.83 2.81 -4.57
CA ASN A 156 2.09 3.41 -5.88
C ASN A 156 2.95 2.48 -6.74
N ILE A 157 2.56 2.27 -8.00
CA ILE A 157 3.38 1.52 -8.96
C ILE A 157 4.08 2.51 -9.89
N ILE A 158 5.41 2.52 -9.89
CA ILE A 158 6.25 3.32 -10.78
C ILE A 158 6.70 2.44 -11.93
N VAL A 159 6.27 2.78 -13.14
CA VAL A 159 6.73 2.13 -14.37
C VAL A 159 7.87 2.97 -14.96
N VAL A 160 9.09 2.45 -14.87
CA VAL A 160 10.28 3.10 -15.44
C VAL A 160 10.38 2.72 -16.90
N ASN A 161 9.74 3.53 -17.74
CA ASN A 161 9.73 3.28 -19.18
C ASN A 161 11.15 3.45 -19.74
N ASN A 162 11.66 2.39 -20.35
CA ASN A 162 12.87 2.48 -21.16
C ASN A 162 12.39 2.71 -22.60
N GLU A 163 12.45 3.94 -23.10
CA GLU A 163 12.11 4.27 -24.51
C GLU A 163 12.98 3.52 -25.54
N LYS A 164 13.90 2.64 -25.11
CA LYS A 164 14.81 1.86 -25.96
C LYS A 164 14.39 0.42 -26.27
N VAL A 165 13.17 -0.01 -25.97
CA VAL A 165 12.67 -1.29 -26.50
C VAL A 165 11.30 -1.10 -27.16
N SER A 166 11.31 -0.30 -28.22
CA SER A 166 10.37 -0.46 -29.33
C SER A 166 11.13 -1.15 -30.45
N LEU A 167 10.78 -2.39 -30.75
CA LEU A 167 10.86 -3.08 -32.05
C LEU A 167 10.16 -4.44 -31.92
#